data_AF-A0A7S4PMU6-F1
#
_entry.id   AF-A0A7S4PMU6-F1
#
_cell.length_a   1.000
_cell.length_b   1.000
_cell.length_c   1.000
_cell.angle_alpha   90.00
_cell.angle_beta   90.00
_cell.angle_gamma   90.00
#
_symmetry.space_group_name_H-M   'P 1'
#
loop_
_entity.id
_entity.type
_entity.pdbx_description
1 polymer ?
#
loop_
_entity_poly.entity_id
_entity_poly.type
_entity_poly.pdbx_seq_one_letter_code
_entity_poly.pdbx_strand_id
1 'polypeptide(L)'
;RHQEAPGAKEQTLHLFHMDAAALAFSDASIALVVDKGLLDSVLAVHDRRELWKRSGKKEAQDPFLKRAAREAEEKGRKVLVELRRILKSDGVYLVVSYEEPTYRMPFLRQASAEGEQLWREVSCETYDEDNRWFLYTCKA
;
A
#
# COMPACT_ATOMS: atom_id res chain seq x y z
N ARG A 1 -12.74 -40.30 10.10
CA ARG A 1 -11.27 -40.19 10.27
C ARG A 1 -10.76 -39.33 9.12
N HIS A 2 -10.49 -38.06 9.35
CA HIS A 2 -9.79 -37.23 8.38
C HIS A 2 -8.32 -37.67 8.36
N GLN A 3 -7.84 -38.13 7.21
CA GLN A 3 -6.41 -38.31 6.99
C GLN A 3 -5.82 -36.93 6.68
N GLU A 4 -4.85 -36.49 7.50
CA GLU A 4 -4.05 -35.31 7.21
C GLU A 4 -3.24 -35.57 5.93
N ALA A 5 -3.28 -34.62 5.00
CA ALA A 5 -2.50 -34.69 3.78
C ALA A 5 -1.00 -34.59 4.11
N PRO A 6 -0.13 -35.44 3.56
CA PRO A 6 1.30 -35.42 3.84
C PRO A 6 1.90 -34.12 3.29
N GLY A 7 2.52 -33.32 4.16
CA GLY A 7 3.23 -32.09 3.79
C GLY A 7 2.55 -30.78 4.20
N ALA A 8 1.51 -30.81 5.03
CA ALA A 8 1.01 -29.60 5.66
C ALA A 8 2.12 -28.97 6.53
N LYS A 9 2.72 -27.87 6.06
CA LYS A 9 3.63 -27.07 6.88
C LYS A 9 2.83 -26.51 8.05
N GLU A 10 3.41 -26.60 9.24
CA GLU A 10 2.88 -25.97 10.44
C GLU A 10 2.66 -24.48 10.16
N GLN A 11 1.42 -24.01 10.34
CA GLN A 11 1.07 -22.61 10.17
C GLN A 11 1.28 -21.91 11.52
N THR A 12 2.22 -20.96 11.55
CA THR A 12 2.50 -20.17 12.74
C THR A 12 1.99 -18.74 12.56
N LEU A 13 1.42 -18.18 13.63
CA LEU A 13 1.00 -16.79 13.68
C LEU A 13 1.84 -16.05 14.71
N HIS A 14 2.52 -15.00 14.25
CA HIS A 14 3.27 -14.09 15.11
C HIS A 14 2.62 -12.71 15.06
N LEU A 15 2.33 -12.14 16.23
CA LEU A 15 1.76 -10.81 16.35
C LEU A 15 2.85 -9.86 16.83
N PHE A 16 3.02 -8.76 16.10
CA PHE A 16 3.98 -7.72 16.42
C PHE A 16 3.29 -6.37 16.44
N HIS A 17 3.72 -5.50 17.35
CA HIS A 17 3.38 -4.10 17.32
C HIS A 17 4.54 -3.34 16.68
N MET A 18 4.31 -2.75 15.50
CA MET A 18 5.32 -2.06 14.71
C MET A 18 4.73 -0.83 13.99
N ASP A 19 5.59 0.12 13.64
CA ASP A 19 5.27 1.16 12.66
C ASP A 19 5.50 0.58 11.25
N ALA A 20 4.51 0.68 10.35
CA ALA A 20 4.63 0.20 8.98
C ALA A 20 5.68 0.99 8.16
N ALA A 21 6.10 2.16 8.62
CA ALA A 21 7.21 2.91 8.05
C ALA A 21 8.59 2.51 8.63
N ALA A 22 8.65 1.57 9.60
CA ALA A 22 9.87 1.09 10.25
C ALA A 22 9.64 -0.33 10.81
N LEU A 23 9.60 -1.32 9.93
CA LEU A 23 9.37 -2.72 10.24
C LEU A 23 10.66 -3.39 10.74
N ALA A 24 10.58 -4.10 11.86
CA ALA A 24 11.71 -4.79 12.47
C ALA A 24 12.04 -6.16 11.79
N PHE A 25 11.97 -6.20 10.45
CA PHE A 25 12.37 -7.35 9.64
C PHE A 25 13.68 -7.05 8.90
N SER A 26 14.49 -8.08 8.67
CA SER A 26 15.69 -7.97 7.85
C SER A 26 15.33 -7.66 6.39
N ASP A 27 16.26 -7.04 5.67
CA ASP A 27 16.15 -6.79 4.25
C ASP A 27 15.88 -8.10 3.48
N ALA A 28 15.05 -8.04 2.45
CA ALA A 28 14.74 -9.17 1.57
C ALA A 28 14.34 -10.48 2.30
N SER A 29 13.63 -10.38 3.43
CA SER A 29 13.22 -11.52 4.25
C SER A 29 11.78 -11.99 3.99
N ILE A 30 10.94 -11.13 3.42
CA ILE A 30 9.50 -11.38 3.22
C ILE A 30 9.20 -11.63 1.74
N ALA A 31 8.43 -12.69 1.45
CA ALA A 31 8.03 -13.03 0.08
C ALA A 31 6.75 -12.31 -0.36
N LEU A 32 5.83 -12.08 0.58
CA LEU A 32 4.52 -11.50 0.32
C LEU A 32 4.13 -10.57 1.47
N VAL A 33 3.72 -9.36 1.14
CA VAL A 33 3.05 -8.45 2.07
C VAL A 33 1.61 -8.26 1.59
N VAL A 34 0.66 -8.32 2.53
CA VAL A 34 -0.74 -8.00 2.28
C VAL A 34 -1.13 -6.80 3.14
N ASP A 35 -1.58 -5.75 2.49
CA ASP A 35 -2.20 -4.58 3.10
C ASP A 35 -3.68 -4.59 2.75
N LYS A 36 -4.54 -4.47 3.76
CA LYS A 36 -5.95 -4.13 3.59
C LYS A 36 -6.29 -2.89 4.40
N GLY A 37 -6.39 -1.74 3.74
CA GLY A 37 -6.82 -0.47 4.34
C GLY A 37 -5.74 0.31 5.12
N LEU A 38 -4.49 -0.14 5.17
CA LEU A 38 -3.39 0.64 5.77
C LEU A 38 -3.13 1.90 4.95
N LEU A 39 -2.89 1.77 3.65
CA LEU A 39 -2.68 2.94 2.78
C LEU A 39 -3.91 3.85 2.75
N ASP A 40 -5.13 3.29 2.79
CA ASP A 40 -6.36 4.08 2.87
C ASP A 40 -6.38 4.97 4.13
N SER A 41 -5.94 4.42 5.25
CA SER A 41 -5.85 5.14 6.52
C SER A 41 -4.73 6.18 6.50
N VAL A 42 -3.57 5.83 5.97
CA VAL A 42 -2.40 6.73 5.90
C VAL A 42 -2.66 7.90 4.95
N LEU A 43 -3.32 7.65 3.83
CA LEU A 43 -3.54 8.63 2.75
C LEU A 43 -4.90 9.31 2.81
N ALA A 44 -5.77 9.03 3.80
CA ALA A 44 -7.14 9.52 3.85
C ALA A 44 -7.29 11.04 3.58
N VAL A 45 -6.40 11.87 4.13
CA VAL A 45 -6.41 13.33 3.92
C VAL A 45 -5.85 13.72 2.55
N HIS A 46 -4.82 13.00 2.08
CA HIS A 46 -4.26 13.17 0.74
C HIS A 46 -5.32 12.85 -0.33
N ASP A 47 -5.92 11.65 -0.27
CA ASP A 47 -6.87 11.15 -1.26
C ASP A 47 -8.12 12.06 -1.32
N ARG A 48 -8.64 12.45 -0.16
CA ARG A 48 -9.75 13.43 -0.05
C ARG A 48 -9.41 14.77 -0.70
N ARG A 49 -8.18 15.26 -0.52
CA ARG A 49 -7.77 16.54 -1.10
C ARG A 49 -7.64 16.44 -2.61
N GLU A 50 -7.09 15.35 -3.15
CA GLU A 50 -7.01 15.13 -4.60
C GLU A 50 -8.41 15.05 -5.23
N LEU A 51 -9.35 14.36 -4.58
CA LEU A 51 -10.77 14.37 -4.97
C LEU A 51 -11.32 15.80 -5.05
N TRP A 52 -11.13 16.59 -3.99
CA TRP A 52 -11.66 17.97 -3.93
C TRP A 52 -11.05 18.90 -4.96
N LYS A 53 -9.74 18.77 -5.25
CA LYS A 53 -9.10 19.52 -6.33
C LYS A 53 -9.77 19.25 -7.67
N ARG A 54 -10.00 17.97 -8.00
CA ARG A 54 -10.63 17.57 -9.26
C ARG A 54 -12.08 18.02 -9.36
N SER A 55 -12.79 18.05 -8.24
CA SER A 55 -14.16 18.58 -8.16
C SER A 55 -14.24 20.11 -8.10
N GLY A 56 -13.12 20.84 -8.14
CA GLY A 56 -13.11 22.31 -8.07
C GLY A 56 -13.56 22.88 -6.72
N LYS A 57 -13.53 22.07 -5.64
CA LYS A 57 -13.91 22.50 -4.29
C LYS A 57 -12.86 23.45 -3.71
N LYS A 58 -13.32 24.55 -3.08
CA LYS A 58 -12.43 25.59 -2.52
C LYS A 58 -11.61 25.05 -1.35
N GLU A 59 -12.14 24.07 -0.63
CA GLU A 59 -11.52 23.39 0.50
C GLU A 59 -10.19 22.72 0.10
N ALA A 60 -9.99 22.38 -1.16
CA ALA A 60 -8.71 21.87 -1.65
C ALA A 60 -7.55 22.87 -1.55
N GLN A 61 -7.89 24.17 -1.46
CA GLN A 61 -6.95 25.28 -1.32
C GLN A 61 -6.64 25.62 0.14
N ASP A 62 -7.33 24.98 1.09
CA ASP A 62 -7.08 25.17 2.51
C ASP A 62 -5.60 24.86 2.85
N PRO A 63 -4.85 25.82 3.44
CA PRO A 63 -3.44 25.63 3.72
C PRO A 63 -3.14 24.51 4.72
N PHE A 64 -4.03 24.29 5.70
CA PHE A 64 -3.88 23.24 6.68
C PHE A 64 -4.07 21.87 6.03
N LEU A 65 -5.11 21.70 5.22
CA LEU A 65 -5.33 20.46 4.45
C LEU A 65 -4.21 20.19 3.44
N LYS A 66 -3.68 21.24 2.80
CA LYS A 66 -2.52 21.10 1.91
C LYS A 66 -1.30 20.57 2.66
N ARG A 67 -1.03 21.07 3.86
CA ARG A 67 0.07 20.60 4.70
C ARG A 67 -0.16 19.15 5.16
N ALA A 68 -1.34 18.86 5.71
CA ALA A 68 -1.68 17.53 6.19
C ALA A 68 -1.64 16.47 5.07
N ALA A 69 -2.12 16.80 3.87
CA ALA A 69 -2.02 15.92 2.71
C ALA A 69 -0.57 15.60 2.33
N ARG A 70 0.33 16.59 2.38
CA ARG A 70 1.76 16.39 2.11
C ARG A 70 2.43 15.49 3.17
N GLU A 71 2.06 15.67 4.44
CA GLU A 71 2.56 14.83 5.54
C GLU A 71 2.06 13.38 5.40
N ALA A 72 0.80 13.19 5.01
CA ALA A 72 0.22 11.88 4.70
C ALA A 72 0.92 11.19 3.52
N GLU A 73 1.13 11.91 2.42
CA GLU A 73 1.85 11.44 1.23
C GLU A 73 3.28 10.99 1.57
N GLU A 74 4.02 11.81 2.32
CA GLU A 74 5.39 11.47 2.75
C GLU A 74 5.41 10.26 3.68
N LYS A 75 4.42 10.12 4.59
CA LYS A 75 4.30 8.92 5.42
C LYS A 75 4.01 7.68 4.58
N GLY A 76 3.09 7.75 3.64
CA GLY A 76 2.80 6.65 2.72
C GLY A 76 4.03 6.25 1.91
N ARG A 77 4.83 7.23 1.44
CA ARG A 77 6.06 6.97 0.71
C ARG A 77 7.09 6.22 1.56
N LYS A 78 7.23 6.58 2.84
CA LYS A 78 8.09 5.85 3.79
C LYS A 78 7.62 4.42 3.99
N VAL A 79 6.31 4.18 4.08
CA VAL A 79 5.74 2.83 4.12
C VAL A 79 6.14 2.06 2.86
N LEU A 80 5.96 2.62 1.65
CA LEU A 80 6.32 1.90 0.42
C LEU A 80 7.81 1.56 0.32
N VAL A 81 8.70 2.49 0.73
CA VAL A 81 10.15 2.24 0.80
C VAL A 81 10.46 1.11 1.77
N GLU A 82 9.84 1.13 2.94
CA GLU A 82 10.07 0.11 3.96
C GLU A 82 9.57 -1.28 3.54
N LEU A 83 8.40 -1.34 2.91
CA LEU A 83 7.88 -2.56 2.31
C LEU A 83 8.82 -3.08 1.23
N ARG A 84 9.36 -2.20 0.39
CA ARG A 84 10.32 -2.59 -0.64
C ARG A 84 11.63 -3.12 -0.07
N ARG A 85 12.10 -2.58 1.06
CA ARG A 85 13.30 -3.05 1.77
C ARG A 85 13.14 -4.48 2.28
N ILE A 86 12.02 -4.79 2.93
CA ILE A 86 11.80 -6.11 3.53
C ILE A 86 11.43 -7.19 2.49
N LEU A 87 10.90 -6.79 1.34
CA LEU A 87 10.53 -7.71 0.27
C LEU A 87 11.76 -8.28 -0.44
N LYS A 88 11.69 -9.58 -0.76
CA LYS A 88 12.62 -10.24 -1.67
C LYS A 88 12.59 -9.57 -3.06
N SER A 89 13.62 -9.82 -3.87
CA SER A 89 13.70 -9.32 -5.25
C SER A 89 12.61 -9.87 -6.18
N ASP A 90 11.99 -10.99 -5.82
CA ASP A 90 10.80 -11.57 -6.47
C ASP A 90 9.53 -11.43 -5.62
N GLY A 91 9.61 -10.62 -4.55
CA GLY A 91 8.53 -10.41 -3.61
C GLY A 91 7.36 -9.61 -4.19
N VAL A 92 6.19 -9.80 -3.58
CA VAL A 92 4.94 -9.16 -4.01
C VAL A 92 4.33 -8.38 -2.85
N TYR A 93 3.84 -7.18 -3.15
CA TYR A 93 2.99 -6.40 -2.27
C TYR A 93 1.58 -6.33 -2.83
N LEU A 94 0.61 -6.85 -2.08
CA LEU A 94 -0.81 -6.79 -2.39
C LEU A 94 -1.48 -5.69 -1.57
N VAL A 95 -2.24 -4.84 -2.25
CA VAL A 95 -3.01 -3.77 -1.61
C VAL A 95 -4.48 -3.97 -1.91
N VAL A 96 -5.27 -4.21 -0.88
CA VAL A 96 -6.73 -4.21 -0.92
C VAL A 96 -7.21 -2.85 -0.43
N SER A 97 -7.88 -2.11 -1.31
CA SER A 97 -8.17 -0.70 -1.14
C SER A 97 -9.55 -0.36 -1.71
N TYR A 98 -10.27 0.56 -1.06
CA TYR A 98 -11.47 1.16 -1.68
C TYR A 98 -11.11 2.27 -2.68
N GLU A 99 -9.87 2.79 -2.61
CA GLU A 99 -9.44 3.91 -3.43
C GLU A 99 -9.23 3.48 -4.90
N GLU A 100 -9.77 4.27 -5.84
CA GLU A 100 -9.81 3.93 -7.26
C GLU A 100 -8.42 4.01 -7.93
N PRO A 101 -8.20 3.29 -9.05
CA PRO A 101 -6.91 3.29 -9.75
C PRO A 101 -6.47 4.68 -10.20
N THR A 102 -7.43 5.56 -10.48
CA THR A 102 -7.21 6.95 -10.83
C THR A 102 -6.45 7.75 -9.76
N TYR A 103 -6.54 7.34 -8.48
CA TYR A 103 -5.87 8.00 -7.35
C TYR A 103 -4.73 7.15 -6.78
N ARG A 104 -4.96 5.86 -6.57
CA ARG A 104 -3.99 4.98 -5.91
C ARG A 104 -2.86 4.54 -6.84
N MET A 105 -3.14 4.29 -8.12
CA MET A 105 -2.13 3.80 -9.06
C MET A 105 -1.02 4.82 -9.34
N PRO A 106 -1.29 6.14 -9.50
CA PRO A 106 -0.23 7.14 -9.53
C PRO A 106 0.67 7.09 -8.31
N PHE A 107 0.12 7.00 -7.10
CA PHE A 107 0.89 6.93 -5.87
C PHE A 107 1.76 5.67 -5.80
N LEU A 108 1.21 4.49 -6.13
CA LEU A 108 1.96 3.24 -6.14
C LEU A 108 3.07 3.21 -7.21
N ARG A 109 2.88 3.87 -8.35
CA ARG A 109 3.89 3.93 -9.43
C ARG A 109 4.97 4.99 -9.21
N GLN A 110 4.84 5.84 -8.20
CA GLN A 110 5.86 6.85 -7.93
C GLN A 110 7.19 6.22 -7.51
N ALA A 111 8.28 6.88 -7.91
CA ALA A 111 9.61 6.57 -7.43
C ALA A 111 9.80 7.06 -5.98
N SER A 112 10.79 6.52 -5.28
CA SER A 112 11.21 7.04 -3.97
C SER A 112 11.72 8.48 -4.10
N ALA A 113 11.92 9.19 -2.97
CA ALA A 113 12.50 10.53 -2.98
C ALA A 113 13.91 10.57 -3.59
N GLU A 114 14.58 9.43 -3.71
CA GLU A 114 15.91 9.28 -4.32
C GLU A 114 15.82 8.91 -5.82
N GLY A 115 14.61 8.86 -6.39
CA GLY A 115 14.38 8.54 -7.80
C GLY A 115 14.38 7.04 -8.10
N GLU A 116 14.46 6.19 -7.09
CA GLU A 116 14.44 4.74 -7.26
C GLU A 116 13.03 4.24 -7.56
N GLN A 117 12.89 3.49 -8.65
CA GLN A 117 11.64 2.80 -8.97
C GLN A 117 11.43 1.65 -7.98
N LEU A 118 10.40 1.74 -7.15
CA LEU A 118 10.13 0.74 -6.11
C LEU A 118 9.61 -0.59 -6.69
N TRP A 119 8.84 -0.52 -7.78
CA TRP A 119 8.16 -1.69 -8.35
C TRP A 119 8.48 -1.83 -9.83
N ARG A 120 8.84 -3.04 -10.26
CA ARG A 120 8.95 -3.39 -11.68
C ARG A 120 7.60 -3.33 -12.38
N GLU A 121 6.54 -3.73 -11.69
CA GLU A 121 5.18 -3.79 -12.24
C GLU A 121 4.14 -3.43 -11.17
N VAL A 122 3.13 -2.67 -11.57
CA VAL A 122 1.93 -2.38 -10.77
C VAL A 122 0.69 -2.63 -11.62
N SER A 123 -0.11 -3.62 -11.25
CA SER A 123 -1.41 -3.93 -11.85
C SER A 123 -2.55 -3.72 -10.85
N CYS A 124 -3.78 -3.67 -11.35
CA CYS A 124 -4.98 -3.53 -10.54
C CYS A 124 -6.12 -4.36 -11.13
N GLU A 125 -6.85 -5.05 -10.25
CA GLU A 125 -8.06 -5.80 -10.56
C GLU A 125 -9.17 -5.40 -9.57
N THR A 126 -10.43 -5.57 -9.96
CA THR A 126 -11.58 -5.52 -9.04
C THR A 126 -11.95 -6.93 -8.63
N TYR A 127 -12.47 -7.13 -7.42
CA TYR A 127 -12.78 -8.48 -6.93
C TYR A 127 -14.17 -8.63 -6.30
N ASP A 128 -14.95 -7.55 -6.19
CA ASP A 128 -16.34 -7.60 -5.73
C ASP A 128 -17.32 -7.39 -6.90
N GLU A 129 -18.57 -7.82 -6.70
CA GLU A 129 -19.64 -7.73 -7.70
C GLU A 129 -19.97 -6.28 -8.10
N ASP A 130 -19.76 -5.34 -7.18
CA ASP A 130 -20.04 -3.92 -7.38
C ASP A 130 -18.85 -3.12 -7.90
N ASN A 131 -17.68 -3.75 -8.11
CA ASN A 131 -16.42 -3.10 -8.49
C ASN A 131 -16.03 -1.91 -7.57
N ARG A 132 -16.32 -2.03 -6.27
CA ARG A 132 -16.01 -1.00 -5.26
C ARG A 132 -14.69 -1.25 -4.55
N TRP A 133 -14.11 -2.44 -4.70
CA TRP A 133 -12.85 -2.81 -4.08
C TRP A 133 -11.80 -3.18 -5.12
N PHE A 134 -10.61 -2.64 -4.92
CA PHE A 134 -9.49 -2.76 -5.84
C PHE A 134 -8.37 -3.56 -5.17
N LEU A 135 -7.86 -4.56 -5.90
CA LEU A 135 -6.66 -5.31 -5.56
C LEU A 135 -5.52 -4.83 -6.45
N TYR A 136 -4.56 -4.14 -5.86
CA TYR A 136 -3.31 -3.76 -6.52
C TYR A 136 -2.24 -4.81 -6.26
N THR A 137 -1.52 -5.20 -7.31
CA THR A 137 -0.37 -6.09 -7.22
C THR A 137 0.89 -5.33 -7.62
N CYS A 138 1.81 -5.17 -6.68
CA CYS A 138 3.10 -4.52 -6.91
C CYS A 138 4.21 -5.56 -6.85
N LYS A 139 4.98 -5.72 -7.92
CA LYS A 139 6.11 -6.65 -7.99
C LYS A 139 7.42 -5.90 -7.74
N ALA A 140 8.18 -6.35 -6.74
CA ALA A 140 9.49 -5.79 -6.35
C ALA A 140 10.53 -5.89 -7.47
#